data_AF-A0A1F9ANW6-F1
#
_entry.id   AF-A0A1F9ANW6-F1
#
_cell.length_a   1.000
_cell.length_b   1.000
_cell.length_c   1.000
_cell.angle_alpha   90.00
_cell.angle_beta   90.00
_cell.angle_gamma   90.00
#
_symmetry.space_group_name_H-M   'P 1'
#
loop_
_entity.id
_entity.type
_entity.pdbx_description
1 polymer ?
#
loop_
_entity_poly.entity_id
_entity_poly.type
_entity_poly.pdbx_seq_one_letter_code
_entity_poly.pdbx_strand_id
1 'polypeptide(L)'
;MSSDICNFILLGAISAATNALLLVVLGFLFRSLILHLLSKNIESYKAILEKELESFKIKLQHDKDREIEMLRKDLEMKALEHEIRFSKLHDRRAVIIAEFYAKFIEAYYSAGEFLNSIGYEGQPSKEKLGEKTYKQIREMDRYFNLNRLYFDEALCGKIGDVIEGIFDPTIKFILALQEEKETGGEHRAINEWIISLKAYQEKVPEIKRLIEDEFRKILGVKSS
;
A
#
# COMPACT_ATOMS: atom_id res chain seq x y z
N MET A 1 22.19 -64.24 -102.89
CA MET A 1 22.01 -64.62 -101.48
C MET A 1 22.85 -63.78 -100.50
N SER A 2 23.25 -62.54 -100.86
CA SER A 2 24.12 -61.68 -100.02
C SER A 2 23.51 -60.30 -99.70
N SER A 3 22.41 -59.88 -100.36
CA SER A 3 21.72 -58.61 -100.08
C SER A 3 20.68 -58.71 -98.95
N ASP A 4 20.08 -59.89 -98.76
CA ASP A 4 18.97 -60.07 -97.80
C ASP A 4 19.45 -60.15 -96.34
N ILE A 5 20.69 -60.59 -96.12
CA ILE A 5 21.31 -60.66 -94.78
C ILE A 5 21.69 -59.25 -94.29
N CYS A 6 22.14 -58.37 -95.19
CA CYS A 6 22.46 -56.98 -94.84
C CYS A 6 21.21 -56.18 -94.45
N ASN A 7 20.09 -56.36 -95.17
CA ASN A 7 18.83 -55.68 -94.83
C ASN A 7 18.23 -56.17 -93.50
N PHE A 8 18.35 -57.45 -93.15
CA PHE A 8 17.84 -57.97 -91.87
C PHE A 8 18.62 -57.43 -90.66
N ILE A 9 19.95 -57.28 -90.79
CA ILE A 9 20.81 -56.69 -89.75
C ILE A 9 20.57 -55.17 -89.64
N LEU A 10 20.37 -54.46 -90.77
CA LEU A 10 20.07 -53.03 -90.78
C LEU A 10 18.68 -52.73 -90.16
N LEU A 11 17.65 -53.53 -90.48
CA LEU A 11 16.30 -53.40 -89.89
C LEU A 11 16.31 -53.71 -88.38
N GLY A 12 17.07 -54.72 -87.96
CA GLY A 12 17.27 -55.07 -86.55
C GLY A 12 17.99 -53.97 -85.76
N ALA A 13 19.01 -53.36 -86.34
CA ALA A 13 19.76 -52.25 -85.72
C ALA A 13 18.90 -50.96 -85.62
N ILE A 14 18.09 -50.65 -86.64
CA ILE A 14 17.19 -49.50 -86.62
C ILE A 14 16.07 -49.68 -85.58
N SER A 15 15.52 -50.89 -85.43
CA SER A 15 14.48 -51.17 -84.41
C SER A 15 15.03 -51.19 -82.98
N ALA A 16 16.27 -51.65 -82.79
CA ALA A 16 16.96 -51.55 -81.51
C ALA A 16 17.28 -50.09 -81.13
N ALA A 17 17.70 -49.27 -82.10
CA ALA A 17 18.01 -47.86 -81.90
C ALA A 17 16.75 -47.02 -81.58
N THR A 18 15.62 -47.27 -82.25
CA THR A 18 14.35 -46.57 -81.97
C THR A 18 13.78 -46.94 -80.61
N ASN A 19 13.86 -48.21 -80.20
CA ASN A 19 13.44 -48.64 -78.87
C ASN A 19 14.34 -48.05 -77.76
N ALA A 20 15.65 -47.96 -77.99
CA ALA A 20 16.58 -47.32 -77.07
C ALA A 20 16.27 -45.82 -76.91
N LEU A 21 15.97 -45.11 -78.01
CA LEU A 21 15.61 -43.69 -77.99
C LEU A 21 14.30 -43.45 -77.20
N LEU A 22 13.30 -44.30 -77.40
CA LEU A 22 12.03 -44.25 -76.68
C LEU A 22 12.21 -44.45 -75.17
N LEU A 23 13.07 -45.38 -74.74
CA LEU A 23 13.39 -45.60 -73.33
C LEU A 23 14.12 -44.41 -72.70
N VAL A 24 14.99 -43.74 -73.45
CA VAL A 24 15.68 -42.51 -72.97
C VAL A 24 14.68 -41.37 -72.78
N VAL A 25 13.76 -41.17 -73.73
CA VAL A 25 12.72 -40.14 -73.64
C VAL A 25 11.74 -40.44 -72.50
N LEU A 26 11.31 -41.69 -72.36
CA LEU A 26 10.46 -42.14 -71.25
C LEU A 26 11.15 -41.98 -69.89
N GLY A 27 12.42 -42.35 -69.79
CA GLY A 27 13.22 -42.17 -68.58
C GLY A 27 13.38 -40.68 -68.22
N PHE A 28 13.55 -39.82 -69.22
CA PHE A 28 13.62 -38.38 -69.03
C PHE A 28 12.28 -37.79 -68.55
N LEU A 29 11.16 -38.17 -69.19
CA LEU A 29 9.82 -37.73 -68.80
C LEU A 29 9.44 -38.22 -67.40
N PHE A 30 9.74 -39.49 -67.08
CA PHE A 30 9.50 -40.06 -65.76
C PHE A 30 10.33 -39.37 -64.67
N ARG A 31 11.62 -39.13 -64.93
CA ARG A 31 12.49 -38.33 -64.06
C ARG A 31 11.94 -36.92 -63.85
N SER A 32 11.43 -36.28 -64.91
CA SER A 32 10.83 -34.95 -64.85
C SER A 32 9.55 -34.94 -64.00
N LEU A 33 8.71 -35.95 -64.12
CA LEU A 33 7.46 -36.09 -63.37
C LEU A 33 7.74 -36.32 -61.87
N ILE A 34 8.72 -37.17 -61.55
CA ILE A 34 9.17 -37.40 -60.16
C ILE A 34 9.73 -36.13 -59.54
N LEU A 35 10.61 -35.41 -60.25
CA LEU A 35 11.18 -34.16 -59.75
C LEU A 35 10.10 -33.09 -59.52
N HIS A 36 9.09 -33.01 -60.39
CA HIS A 36 7.99 -32.07 -60.22
C HIS A 36 7.08 -32.45 -59.04
N LEU A 37 6.78 -33.74 -58.84
CA LEU A 37 5.98 -34.19 -57.70
C LEU A 37 6.73 -34.01 -56.37
N LEU A 38 8.03 -34.32 -56.33
CA LEU A 38 8.87 -34.12 -55.15
C LEU A 38 9.02 -32.64 -54.82
N SER A 39 9.27 -31.77 -55.80
CA SER A 39 9.35 -30.33 -55.58
C SER A 39 8.03 -29.76 -55.04
N LYS A 40 6.89 -30.12 -55.64
CA LYS A 40 5.57 -29.67 -55.18
C LYS A 40 5.27 -30.13 -53.75
N ASN A 41 5.60 -31.38 -53.41
CA ASN A 41 5.44 -31.88 -52.05
C ASN A 41 6.33 -31.12 -51.07
N ILE A 42 7.61 -30.90 -51.39
CA ILE A 42 8.54 -30.13 -50.56
C ILE A 42 8.05 -28.69 -50.35
N GLU A 43 7.55 -28.03 -51.39
CA GLU A 43 6.97 -26.69 -51.29
C GLU A 43 5.73 -26.66 -50.39
N SER A 44 4.85 -27.65 -50.52
CA SER A 44 3.66 -27.73 -49.66
C SER A 44 4.00 -27.94 -48.18
N TYR A 45 5.00 -28.78 -47.87
CA TYR A 45 5.47 -28.99 -46.50
C TYR A 45 6.12 -27.72 -45.92
N LYS A 46 6.92 -27.00 -46.72
CA LYS A 46 7.48 -25.71 -46.31
C LYS A 46 6.39 -24.69 -46.01
N ALA A 47 5.38 -24.58 -46.88
CA ALA A 47 4.27 -23.66 -46.68
C ALA A 47 3.43 -23.98 -45.43
N ILE A 48 3.20 -25.27 -45.13
CA ILE A 48 2.52 -25.69 -43.90
C ILE A 48 3.36 -25.31 -42.67
N LEU A 49 4.66 -25.59 -42.70
CA LEU A 49 5.57 -25.29 -41.58
C LEU A 49 5.67 -23.77 -41.34
N GLU A 50 5.77 -22.97 -42.39
CA GLU A 50 5.76 -21.50 -42.30
C GLU A 50 4.44 -20.99 -41.69
N LYS A 51 3.30 -21.57 -42.11
CA LYS A 51 2.00 -21.21 -41.55
C LYS A 51 1.86 -21.60 -40.08
N GLU A 52 2.33 -22.78 -39.69
CA GLU A 52 2.32 -23.23 -38.30
C GLU A 52 3.22 -22.34 -37.43
N LEU A 53 4.42 -22.01 -37.91
CA LEU A 53 5.34 -21.10 -37.25
C LEU A 53 4.72 -19.72 -37.04
N GLU A 54 4.09 -19.15 -38.08
CA GLU A 54 3.43 -17.85 -37.97
C GLU A 54 2.24 -17.91 -37.01
N SER A 55 1.43 -18.98 -37.06
CA SER A 55 0.31 -19.17 -36.14
C SER A 55 0.77 -19.32 -34.68
N PHE A 56 1.88 -20.01 -34.45
CA PHE A 56 2.47 -20.20 -33.13
C PHE A 56 3.04 -18.89 -32.59
N LYS A 57 3.71 -18.11 -33.44
CA LYS A 57 4.21 -16.78 -33.12
C LYS A 57 3.09 -15.82 -32.74
N ILE A 58 2.01 -15.78 -33.53
CA ILE A 58 0.83 -14.96 -33.25
C ILE A 58 0.20 -15.37 -31.92
N LYS A 59 0.03 -16.67 -31.67
CA LYS A 59 -0.49 -17.17 -30.38
C LYS A 59 0.39 -16.76 -29.21
N LEU A 60 1.70 -16.94 -29.33
CA LEU A 60 2.64 -16.57 -28.27
C LEU A 60 2.65 -15.06 -28.01
N GLN A 61 2.54 -14.23 -29.05
CA GLN A 61 2.42 -12.77 -28.90
C GLN A 61 1.11 -12.40 -28.21
N HIS A 62 -0.01 -12.96 -28.67
CA HIS A 62 -1.31 -12.72 -28.07
C HIS A 62 -1.38 -13.15 -26.59
N ASP A 63 -0.81 -14.31 -26.25
CA ASP A 63 -0.77 -14.81 -24.87
C ASP A 63 0.11 -13.93 -23.99
N LYS A 64 1.26 -13.46 -24.51
CA LYS A 64 2.12 -12.49 -23.82
C LYS A 64 1.40 -11.17 -23.56
N ASP A 65 0.78 -10.60 -24.59
CA ASP A 65 0.07 -9.32 -24.48
C ASP A 65 -1.09 -9.45 -23.48
N ARG A 66 -1.83 -10.57 -23.53
CA ARG A 66 -2.88 -10.88 -22.57
C ARG A 66 -2.35 -10.97 -21.13
N GLU A 67 -1.23 -11.66 -20.92
CA GLU A 67 -0.64 -11.81 -19.58
C GLU A 67 -0.12 -10.48 -19.05
N ILE A 68 0.53 -9.67 -19.89
CA ILE A 68 0.99 -8.32 -19.53
C ILE A 68 -0.19 -7.44 -19.13
N GLU A 69 -1.27 -7.44 -19.91
CA GLU A 69 -2.47 -6.66 -19.60
C GLU A 69 -3.16 -7.15 -18.33
N MET A 70 -3.19 -8.46 -18.09
CA MET A 70 -3.70 -9.01 -16.83
C MET A 70 -2.86 -8.58 -15.62
N LEU A 71 -1.54 -8.65 -15.72
CA LEU A 71 -0.62 -8.24 -14.65
C LEU A 71 -0.71 -6.74 -14.39
N ARG A 72 -0.82 -5.91 -15.45
CA ARG A 72 -1.03 -4.46 -15.31
C ARG A 72 -2.32 -4.16 -14.55
N LYS A 73 -3.43 -4.80 -14.93
CA LYS A 73 -4.71 -4.62 -14.24
C LYS A 73 -4.66 -5.07 -12.79
N ASP A 74 -3.99 -6.19 -12.48
CA ASP A 74 -3.82 -6.66 -11.11
C ASP A 74 -2.98 -5.67 -10.27
N LEU A 75 -1.90 -5.13 -10.84
CA LEU A 75 -1.08 -4.11 -10.19
C LEU A 75 -1.86 -2.81 -9.96
N GLU A 76 -2.61 -2.34 -10.96
CA GLU A 76 -3.47 -1.15 -10.84
C GLU A 76 -4.54 -1.34 -9.76
N MET A 77 -5.17 -2.52 -9.72
CA MET A 77 -6.18 -2.85 -8.71
C MET A 77 -5.56 -2.85 -7.30
N LYS A 78 -4.41 -3.50 -7.11
CA LYS A 78 -3.68 -3.51 -5.83
C LYS A 78 -3.21 -2.13 -5.41
N ALA A 79 -2.75 -1.30 -6.35
CA ALA A 79 -2.36 0.07 -6.09
C ALA A 79 -3.56 0.90 -5.61
N LEU A 80 -4.70 0.77 -6.29
CA LEU A 80 -5.94 1.44 -5.91
C LEU A 80 -6.46 0.97 -4.55
N GLU A 81 -6.45 -0.32 -4.26
CA GLU A 81 -6.82 -0.86 -2.95
C GLU A 81 -5.92 -0.30 -1.84
N HIS A 82 -4.60 -0.27 -2.09
CA HIS A 82 -3.64 0.29 -1.15
C HIS A 82 -3.91 1.79 -0.93
N GLU A 83 -4.13 2.55 -2.00
CA GLU A 83 -4.46 3.98 -1.92
C GLU A 83 -5.75 4.23 -1.12
N ILE A 84 -6.83 3.49 -1.41
CA ILE A 84 -8.11 3.62 -0.69
C ILE A 84 -7.93 3.26 0.79
N ARG A 85 -7.23 2.16 1.08
CA ARG A 85 -7.01 1.70 2.45
C ARG A 85 -6.14 2.68 3.23
N PHE A 86 -5.08 3.16 2.61
CA PHE A 86 -4.17 4.14 3.19
C PHE A 86 -4.90 5.47 3.43
N SER A 87 -5.62 5.98 2.44
CA SER A 87 -6.44 7.19 2.57
C SER A 87 -7.44 7.08 3.71
N LYS A 88 -8.25 6.01 3.76
CA LYS A 88 -9.24 5.83 4.84
C LYS A 88 -8.61 5.72 6.22
N LEU A 89 -7.47 5.03 6.33
CA LEU A 89 -6.76 4.91 7.61
C LEU A 89 -6.19 6.27 8.03
N HIS A 90 -5.59 7.02 7.11
CA HIS A 90 -5.05 8.35 7.37
C HIS A 90 -6.15 9.34 7.75
N ASP A 91 -7.28 9.32 7.06
CA ASP A 91 -8.46 10.15 7.39
C ASP A 91 -8.96 9.82 8.80
N ARG A 92 -9.09 8.53 9.14
CA ARG A 92 -9.53 8.11 10.47
C ARG A 92 -8.55 8.55 11.55
N ARG A 93 -7.24 8.41 11.32
CA ARG A 93 -6.19 8.86 12.24
C ARG A 93 -6.24 10.37 12.44
N ALA A 94 -6.39 11.15 11.37
CA ALA A 94 -6.46 12.60 11.44
C ALA A 94 -7.64 13.07 12.31
N VAL A 95 -8.84 12.47 12.13
CA VAL A 95 -10.02 12.77 12.94
C VAL A 95 -9.78 12.45 14.42
N ILE A 96 -9.25 11.26 14.73
CA ILE A 96 -9.01 10.83 16.11
C ILE A 96 -8.01 11.76 16.81
N ILE A 97 -6.92 12.13 16.13
CA ILE A 97 -5.90 12.97 16.74
C ILE A 97 -6.42 14.41 16.91
N ALA A 98 -7.22 14.92 15.97
CA ALA A 98 -7.87 16.22 16.11
C ALA A 98 -8.82 16.27 17.31
N GLU A 99 -9.66 15.24 17.48
CA GLU A 99 -10.57 15.12 18.61
C GLU A 99 -9.82 14.97 19.94
N PHE A 100 -8.75 14.18 19.97
CA PHE A 100 -7.89 14.07 21.15
C PHE A 100 -7.25 15.42 21.50
N TYR A 101 -6.71 16.14 20.51
CA TYR A 101 -6.09 17.45 20.73
C TYR A 101 -7.09 18.44 21.34
N ALA A 102 -8.34 18.49 20.85
CA ALA A 102 -9.38 19.33 21.43
C ALA A 102 -9.60 19.01 22.92
N LYS A 103 -9.75 17.72 23.26
CA LYS A 103 -9.93 17.26 24.65
C LYS A 103 -8.72 17.56 25.53
N PHE A 104 -7.52 17.40 25.00
CA PHE A 104 -6.28 17.73 25.69
C PHE A 104 -6.24 19.21 26.04
N ILE A 105 -6.55 20.08 25.08
CA ILE A 105 -6.56 21.54 25.28
C ILE A 105 -7.62 21.95 26.31
N GLU A 106 -8.80 21.33 26.30
CA GLU A 106 -9.83 21.56 27.30
C GLU A 106 -9.38 21.18 28.72
N ALA A 107 -8.82 19.97 28.88
CA ALA A 107 -8.28 19.51 30.17
C ALA A 107 -7.14 20.41 30.66
N TYR A 108 -6.27 20.82 29.73
CA TYR A 108 -5.15 21.71 29.99
C TYR A 108 -5.59 23.10 30.49
N TYR A 109 -6.53 23.76 29.81
CA TYR A 109 -7.02 25.07 30.25
C TYR A 109 -7.75 24.99 31.58
N SER A 110 -8.54 23.95 31.79
CA SER A 110 -9.24 23.72 33.05
C SER A 110 -8.29 23.51 34.23
N ALA A 111 -7.23 22.72 34.03
CA ALA A 111 -6.17 22.58 35.03
C ALA A 111 -5.51 23.93 35.35
N GLY A 112 -5.26 24.78 34.35
CA GLY A 112 -4.76 26.14 34.57
C GLY A 112 -5.70 27.02 35.39
N GLU A 113 -6.99 27.03 35.05
CA GLU A 113 -8.03 27.75 35.80
C GLU A 113 -8.11 27.27 37.26
N PHE A 114 -8.02 25.96 37.47
CA PHE A 114 -8.07 25.34 38.78
C PHE A 114 -6.81 25.61 39.60
N LEU A 115 -5.61 25.58 39.01
CA LEU A 115 -4.34 25.80 39.70
C LEU A 115 -4.03 27.27 39.99
N ASN A 116 -4.67 28.20 39.27
CA ASN A 116 -4.46 29.64 39.47
C ASN A 116 -4.91 30.07 40.88
N SER A 117 -4.02 30.62 41.69
CA SER A 117 -4.32 31.10 43.05
C SER A 117 -5.12 32.40 43.10
N ILE A 118 -5.11 33.20 42.02
CA ILE A 118 -5.80 34.48 41.98
C ILE A 118 -7.25 34.24 41.54
N GLY A 119 -8.16 34.29 42.51
CA GLY A 119 -9.59 34.31 42.25
C GLY A 119 -10.04 35.65 41.66
N TYR A 120 -11.03 35.66 40.77
CA TYR A 120 -11.74 36.88 40.37
C TYR A 120 -13.22 36.81 40.75
N GLU A 121 -13.86 37.98 40.86
CA GLU A 121 -15.27 38.07 41.24
C GLU A 121 -16.17 37.36 40.22
N GLY A 122 -17.04 36.46 40.71
CA GLY A 122 -17.89 35.61 39.86
C GLY A 122 -17.24 34.31 39.39
N GLN A 123 -15.98 34.04 39.74
CA GLN A 123 -15.35 32.75 39.46
C GLN A 123 -16.02 31.61 40.27
N PRO A 124 -16.18 30.41 39.70
CA PRO A 124 -16.66 29.24 40.44
C PRO A 124 -15.76 28.90 41.64
N SER A 125 -16.33 28.23 42.65
CA SER A 125 -15.53 27.76 43.80
C SER A 125 -14.43 26.80 43.35
N LYS A 126 -13.37 26.68 44.16
CA LYS A 126 -12.27 25.75 43.89
C LYS A 126 -12.75 24.31 43.76
N GLU A 127 -13.80 23.90 44.48
CA GLU A 127 -14.36 22.55 44.33
C GLU A 127 -15.01 22.37 42.97
N LYS A 128 -15.81 23.34 42.49
CA LYS A 128 -16.42 23.28 41.16
C LYS A 128 -15.39 23.28 40.04
N LEU A 129 -14.32 24.05 40.19
CA LEU A 129 -13.19 24.05 39.26
C LEU A 129 -12.46 22.70 39.28
N GLY A 130 -12.27 22.12 40.47
CA GLY A 130 -11.67 20.79 40.65
C GLY A 130 -12.51 19.69 40.01
N GLU A 131 -13.82 19.66 40.22
CA GLU A 131 -14.75 18.71 39.60
C GLU A 131 -14.73 18.81 38.06
N LYS A 132 -14.79 20.05 37.53
CA LYS A 132 -14.69 20.32 36.09
C LYS A 132 -13.35 19.80 35.53
N THR A 133 -12.25 20.12 36.20
CA THR A 133 -10.89 19.71 35.82
C THR A 133 -10.75 18.20 35.82
N TYR A 134 -11.17 17.54 36.91
CA TYR A 134 -11.16 16.09 37.03
C TYR A 134 -11.92 15.44 35.88
N LYS A 135 -13.15 15.91 35.61
CA LYS A 135 -13.97 15.38 34.52
C LYS A 135 -13.27 15.49 33.18
N GLN A 136 -12.70 16.65 32.84
CA GLN A 136 -12.04 16.85 31.55
C GLN A 136 -10.76 16.02 31.40
N ILE A 137 -9.97 15.89 32.47
CA ILE A 137 -8.80 15.00 32.49
C ILE A 137 -9.24 13.54 32.25
N ARG A 138 -10.28 13.07 32.96
CA ARG A 138 -10.79 11.69 32.80
C ARG A 138 -11.38 11.44 31.41
N GLU A 139 -12.07 12.42 30.83
CA GLU A 139 -12.61 12.31 29.47
C GLU A 139 -11.51 12.23 28.42
N MET A 140 -10.47 13.06 28.56
CA MET A 140 -9.29 13.02 27.70
C MET A 140 -8.54 11.69 27.82
N ASP A 141 -8.22 11.25 29.04
CA ASP A 141 -7.53 9.99 29.33
C ASP A 141 -8.30 8.78 28.79
N ARG A 142 -9.62 8.73 29.02
CA ARG A 142 -10.48 7.69 28.47
C ARG A 142 -10.45 7.68 26.94
N TYR A 143 -10.56 8.85 26.31
CA TYR A 143 -10.54 8.95 24.85
C TYR A 143 -9.20 8.46 24.27
N PHE A 144 -8.08 8.85 24.87
CA PHE A 144 -6.75 8.37 24.48
C PHE A 144 -6.65 6.86 24.57
N ASN A 145 -6.99 6.27 25.72
CA ASN A 145 -6.88 4.83 25.92
C ASN A 145 -7.76 4.01 24.96
N LEU A 146 -8.98 4.49 24.66
CA LEU A 146 -9.88 3.84 23.70
C LEU A 146 -9.36 3.90 22.26
N ASN A 147 -8.55 4.91 21.92
CA ASN A 147 -8.08 5.15 20.57
C ASN A 147 -6.56 4.96 20.42
N ARG A 148 -5.87 4.40 21.43
CA ARG A 148 -4.40 4.31 21.49
C ARG A 148 -3.77 3.72 20.22
N LEU A 149 -4.42 2.74 19.58
CA LEU A 149 -3.96 2.08 18.36
C LEU A 149 -3.84 3.00 17.13
N TYR A 150 -4.44 4.19 17.16
CA TYR A 150 -4.40 5.15 16.06
C TYR A 150 -3.25 6.17 16.18
N PHE A 151 -2.60 6.20 17.34
CA PHE A 151 -1.42 7.02 17.60
C PHE A 151 -0.16 6.20 17.33
N ASP A 152 0.92 6.84 16.91
CA ASP A 152 2.22 6.19 16.88
C ASP A 152 2.76 5.99 18.31
N GLU A 153 3.65 5.02 18.50
CA GLU A 153 4.15 4.66 19.82
C GLU A 153 4.94 5.80 20.49
N ALA A 154 5.65 6.60 19.69
CA ALA A 154 6.41 7.74 20.21
C ALA A 154 5.48 8.82 20.76
N LEU A 155 4.37 9.11 20.08
CA LEU A 155 3.32 10.01 20.54
C LEU A 155 2.58 9.45 21.76
N CYS A 156 2.34 8.14 21.81
CA CYS A 156 1.77 7.49 23.00
C CYS A 156 2.66 7.72 24.23
N GLY A 157 3.97 7.55 24.10
CA GLY A 157 4.93 7.81 25.18
C GLY A 157 4.85 9.27 25.65
N LYS A 158 4.90 10.22 24.71
CA LYS A 158 4.78 11.65 25.04
C LYS A 158 3.47 11.99 25.75
N ILE A 159 2.35 11.42 25.31
CA ILE A 159 1.03 11.60 25.97
C ILE A 159 1.06 11.03 27.39
N GLY A 160 1.67 9.86 27.59
CA GLY A 160 1.89 9.28 28.92
C GLY A 160 2.65 10.23 29.84
N ASP A 161 3.75 10.81 29.36
CA ASP A 161 4.56 11.77 30.13
C ASP A 161 3.76 13.01 30.57
N VAL A 162 2.77 13.44 29.76
CA VAL A 162 1.84 14.53 30.13
C VAL A 162 0.94 14.13 31.28
N ILE A 163 0.34 12.94 31.16
CA ILE A 163 -0.62 12.43 32.13
C ILE A 163 0.08 12.30 33.49
N GLU A 164 1.21 11.60 33.52
CA GLU A 164 2.02 11.41 34.73
C GLU A 164 2.62 12.73 35.24
N GLY A 165 3.05 13.59 34.30
CA GLY A 165 3.82 14.78 34.61
C GLY A 165 3.00 15.97 35.09
N ILE A 166 1.75 16.13 34.65
CA ILE A 166 0.91 17.30 34.90
C ILE A 166 -0.44 16.90 35.52
N PHE A 167 -1.13 15.93 34.92
CA PHE A 167 -2.51 15.62 35.30
C PHE A 167 -2.60 14.79 36.58
N ASP A 168 -1.68 13.85 36.81
CA ASP A 168 -1.62 13.08 38.04
C ASP A 168 -1.41 13.95 39.29
N PRO A 169 -0.43 14.88 39.32
CA PRO A 169 -0.35 15.88 40.39
C PRO A 169 -1.65 16.68 40.56
N THR A 170 -2.24 17.15 39.46
CA THR A 170 -3.47 17.94 39.49
C THR A 170 -4.62 17.15 40.12
N ILE A 171 -4.78 15.87 39.78
CA ILE A 171 -5.76 14.97 40.40
C ILE A 171 -5.47 14.79 41.89
N LYS A 172 -4.22 14.57 42.29
CA LYS A 172 -3.84 14.45 43.72
C LYS A 172 -4.21 15.70 44.50
N PHE A 173 -4.01 16.89 43.94
CA PHE A 173 -4.44 18.14 44.56
C PHE A 173 -5.97 18.22 44.70
N ILE A 174 -6.74 17.84 43.67
CA ILE A 174 -8.21 17.78 43.74
C ILE A 174 -8.67 16.86 44.88
N LEU A 175 -8.08 15.67 44.98
CA LEU A 175 -8.39 14.68 46.02
C LEU A 175 -8.01 15.18 47.41
N ALA A 176 -6.86 15.84 47.55
CA ALA A 176 -6.43 16.42 48.81
C ALA A 176 -7.39 17.52 49.29
N LEU A 177 -7.89 18.38 48.40
CA LEU A 177 -8.89 19.38 48.75
C LEU A 177 -10.22 18.75 49.24
N GLN A 178 -10.62 17.65 48.64
CA GLN A 178 -11.82 16.92 49.07
C GLN A 178 -11.63 16.30 50.45
N GLU A 179 -10.48 15.65 50.69
CA GLU A 179 -10.14 15.05 51.98
C GLU A 179 -10.05 16.09 53.11
N GLU A 180 -9.38 17.24 52.89
CA GLU A 180 -9.28 18.31 53.89
C GLU A 180 -10.66 18.87 54.26
N LYS A 181 -11.56 18.99 53.29
CA LYS A 181 -12.95 19.41 53.52
C LYS A 181 -13.74 18.41 54.37
N GLU A 182 -13.53 17.11 54.17
CA GLU A 182 -14.24 16.04 54.88
C GLU A 182 -13.66 15.79 56.28
N THR A 183 -12.35 15.89 56.45
CA THR A 183 -11.63 15.48 57.67
C THR A 183 -11.20 16.65 58.54
N GLY A 184 -11.18 17.88 58.00
CA GLY A 184 -10.63 19.06 58.68
C GLY A 184 -9.12 19.04 58.86
N GLY A 185 -8.42 18.09 58.22
CA GLY A 185 -6.95 18.01 58.23
C GLY A 185 -6.33 19.19 57.50
N GLU A 186 -5.17 19.65 57.99
CA GLU A 186 -4.48 20.82 57.48
C GLU A 186 -3.15 20.41 56.82
N HIS A 187 -2.81 21.02 55.67
CA HIS A 187 -1.49 21.08 55.00
C HIS A 187 -1.17 20.08 53.88
N ARG A 188 -2.02 19.10 53.56
CA ARG A 188 -1.74 18.18 52.43
C ARG A 188 -2.00 18.85 51.09
N ALA A 189 -3.11 19.58 50.96
CA ALA A 189 -3.52 20.18 49.70
C ALA A 189 -2.57 21.29 49.24
N ILE A 190 -1.95 22.03 50.17
CA ILE A 190 -0.95 23.06 49.84
C ILE A 190 0.28 22.44 49.18
N ASN A 191 0.78 21.31 49.70
CA ASN A 191 1.93 20.63 49.11
C ASN A 191 1.61 20.09 47.71
N GLU A 192 0.45 19.45 47.53
CA GLU A 192 0.02 18.95 46.22
C GLU A 192 -0.24 20.08 45.23
N TRP A 193 -0.75 21.24 45.69
CA TRP A 193 -0.91 22.43 44.87
C TRP A 193 0.43 22.95 44.35
N ILE A 194 1.45 23.08 45.21
CA ILE A 194 2.80 23.55 44.82
C ILE A 194 3.40 22.61 43.77
N ILE A 195 3.31 21.30 43.98
CA ILE A 195 3.81 20.29 43.03
C ILE A 195 3.08 20.42 41.69
N SER A 196 1.76 20.52 41.72
CA SER A 196 0.93 20.63 40.51
C SER A 196 1.18 21.91 39.74
N LEU A 197 1.26 23.05 40.44
CA LEU A 197 1.49 24.35 39.83
C LEU A 197 2.89 24.41 39.17
N LYS A 198 3.91 23.88 39.84
CA LYS A 198 5.27 23.80 39.30
C LYS A 198 5.30 22.94 38.04
N ALA A 199 4.72 21.74 38.11
CA ALA A 199 4.62 20.85 36.97
C ALA A 199 3.89 21.49 35.77
N TYR A 200 2.77 22.18 36.05
CA TYR A 200 2.02 22.92 35.05
C TYR A 200 2.84 24.04 34.43
N GLN A 201 3.56 24.85 35.21
CA GLN A 201 4.33 25.97 34.66
C GLN A 201 5.56 25.51 33.84
N GLU A 202 6.23 24.44 34.26
CA GLU A 202 7.47 23.99 33.63
C GLU A 202 7.23 23.16 32.37
N LYS A 203 6.28 22.21 32.40
CA LYS A 203 6.18 21.17 31.35
C LYS A 203 5.20 21.48 30.24
N VAL A 204 4.22 22.33 30.50
CA VAL A 204 3.08 22.58 29.61
C VAL A 204 3.47 23.16 28.24
N PRO A 205 4.28 24.24 28.14
CA PRO A 205 4.50 24.88 26.85
C PRO A 205 5.27 23.97 25.89
N GLU A 206 6.21 23.19 26.44
CA GLU A 206 7.00 22.23 25.69
C GLU A 206 6.13 21.09 25.15
N ILE A 207 5.32 20.48 26.02
CA ILE A 207 4.46 19.35 25.67
C ILE A 207 3.42 19.74 24.63
N LYS A 208 2.78 20.91 24.80
CA LYS A 208 1.80 21.42 23.84
C LYS A 208 2.43 21.54 22.45
N ARG A 209 3.63 22.11 22.36
CA ARG A 209 4.37 22.23 21.11
C ARG A 209 4.69 20.87 20.50
N LEU A 210 5.11 19.90 21.32
CA LEU A 210 5.42 18.55 20.84
C LEU A 210 4.20 17.84 20.24
N ILE A 211 3.01 17.97 20.85
CA ILE A 211 1.77 17.39 20.33
C ILE A 211 1.36 18.07 19.02
N GLU A 212 1.43 19.40 18.97
CA GLU A 212 1.13 20.17 17.76
C GLU A 212 2.08 19.82 16.60
N ASP A 213 3.36 19.62 16.87
CA ASP A 213 4.37 19.29 15.86
C ASP A 213 4.15 17.89 15.29
N GLU A 214 3.85 16.88 16.13
CA GLU A 214 3.47 15.56 15.62
C GLU A 214 2.19 15.63 14.79
N PHE A 215 1.21 16.42 15.22
CA PHE A 215 -0.02 16.60 14.45
C PHE A 215 0.23 17.27 13.09
N ARG A 216 1.07 18.31 13.04
CA ARG A 216 1.48 18.97 11.78
C ARG A 216 2.19 18.00 10.83
N LYS A 217 3.07 17.12 11.34
CA LYS A 217 3.72 16.08 10.52
C LYS A 217 2.70 15.13 9.89
N ILE A 218 1.70 14.69 10.68
CA ILE A 218 0.64 13.79 10.19
C ILE A 218 -0.21 14.47 9.11
N LEU A 219 -0.45 15.78 9.25
CA LEU A 219 -1.16 16.60 8.24
C LEU A 219 -0.30 16.96 7.03
N GLY A 220 0.98 16.59 6.99
CA GLY A 220 1.88 16.94 5.89
C GLY A 220 2.27 18.43 5.85
N VAL A 221 2.04 19.18 6.93
CA VAL A 221 2.49 20.57 7.05
C VAL A 221 3.99 20.53 7.32
N LYS A 222 4.81 20.99 6.37
CA LYS A 222 6.27 21.08 6.55
C LYS A 222 6.57 21.92 7.79
N SER A 223 7.18 21.28 8.79
CA SER A 223 7.82 21.97 9.91
C SER A 223 8.93 22.87 9.34
N SER A 224 8.75 24.18 9.47
CA SER A 224 9.77 25.19 9.13
C SER A 224 10.77 25.35 10.26
#